data_AF-A0A7V5SRQ1-F1
#
_entry.id   AF-A0A7V5SRQ1-F1
#
_cell.length_a   1.000
_cell.length_b   1.000
_cell.length_c   1.000
_cell.angle_alpha   90.00
_cell.angle_beta   90.00
_cell.angle_gamma   90.00
#
_symmetry.space_group_name_H-M   'P 1'
#
loop_
_entity.id
_entity.type
_entity.pdbx_description
1 polymer ?
#
loop_
_entity_poly.entity_id
_entity_poly.type
_entity_poly.pdbx_seq_one_letter_code
_entity_poly.pdbx_strand_id
1 'polypeptide(L)'
;MSIIKRKLMLKFIEHPKLIYKKILESIKYFEGNLFENHQNTMLYILPADLLQIIRRELINTVGLNVAKNLLYDLNQLSADTIIQDAEDMGFKGIENVRYFFSIMALFGWGDGFNFKFDPETSTGNVILKNFPIVDQNAKFQLHYDFAGIMARMFKIVFDKDLFVEEVLCKSKGDEYCEFKIYPMREEEKQKQNLSKYKQTVAQVSKKDAKSFPPFETFDKFIDEITMDEVGVLKYKGESRLVIKDVQSINSMVYAVSSILGRKTMGAILYRCGMRTKLPFTTQVKTLDDLKDSLSKLSLFGLGIFEVINNDSQNIKIILKNSPFAIGLPTEDTPICWVMAGILHQIIQNYLDKKILSIKEVECIATGKDKCVFEINTIKS
;
A
#
# COMPACT_ATOMS: atom_id res chain seq x y z
N MET A 1 13.79 -15.28 -23.19
CA MET A 1 14.71 -14.11 -23.29
C MET A 1 16.15 -14.61 -23.26
N SER A 2 17.09 -14.06 -24.05
CA SER A 2 18.50 -14.49 -23.99
C SER A 2 19.15 -14.12 -22.65
N ILE A 3 20.16 -14.89 -22.21
CA ILE A 3 20.90 -14.65 -20.95
C ILE A 3 21.47 -13.22 -20.91
N ILE A 4 22.01 -12.75 -22.04
CA ILE A 4 22.57 -11.40 -22.18
C ILE A 4 21.48 -10.34 -21.97
N LYS A 5 20.31 -10.51 -22.58
CA LYS A 5 19.19 -9.58 -22.43
C LYS A 5 18.64 -9.56 -20.99
N ARG A 6 18.60 -10.70 -20.29
CA ARG A 6 18.27 -10.77 -18.85
C ARG A 6 19.25 -9.99 -17.97
N LYS A 7 20.56 -10.22 -18.16
CA LYS A 7 21.60 -9.53 -17.38
C LYS A 7 21.61 -8.02 -17.62
N LEU A 8 21.43 -7.61 -18.89
CA LEU A 8 21.30 -6.18 -19.23
C LEU A 8 20.07 -5.56 -18.59
N MET A 9 18.96 -6.29 -18.59
CA MET A 9 17.73 -5.84 -17.94
C MET A 9 17.94 -5.67 -16.43
N LEU A 10 18.50 -6.65 -15.71
CA LEU A 10 18.77 -6.50 -14.27
C LEU A 10 19.69 -5.32 -13.96
N LYS A 11 20.81 -5.17 -14.68
CA LYS A 11 21.69 -4.01 -14.51
C LYS A 11 20.96 -2.69 -14.76
N PHE A 12 20.07 -2.66 -15.74
CA PHE A 12 19.28 -1.47 -16.02
C PHE A 12 18.30 -1.19 -14.86
N ILE A 13 17.64 -2.21 -14.30
CA ILE A 13 16.67 -2.05 -13.21
C ILE A 13 17.35 -1.76 -11.86
N GLU A 14 18.62 -2.12 -11.69
CA GLU A 14 19.47 -1.66 -10.58
C GLU A 14 19.77 -0.15 -10.63
N HIS A 15 19.33 0.57 -11.67
CA HIS A 15 19.36 2.03 -11.75
C HIS A 15 17.93 2.62 -11.75
N PRO A 16 17.26 2.73 -10.59
CA PRO A 16 15.86 3.15 -10.50
C PRO A 16 15.54 4.43 -11.28
N LYS A 17 16.41 5.44 -11.20
CA LYS A 17 16.25 6.73 -11.91
C LYS A 17 16.19 6.60 -13.44
N LEU A 18 16.79 5.57 -14.02
CA LEU A 18 16.76 5.32 -15.48
C LEU A 18 15.49 4.59 -15.94
N ILE A 19 14.81 3.89 -15.03
CA ILE A 19 13.65 3.05 -15.36
C ILE A 19 12.34 3.62 -14.84
N TYR A 20 12.34 4.36 -13.72
CA TYR A 20 11.09 4.73 -13.05
C TYR A 20 10.10 5.41 -13.99
N LYS A 21 10.58 6.25 -14.93
CA LYS A 21 9.72 6.88 -15.94
C LYS A 21 8.97 5.84 -16.77
N LYS A 22 9.63 4.77 -17.21
CA LYS A 22 9.00 3.67 -17.95
C LYS A 22 7.95 2.92 -17.12
N ILE A 23 8.14 2.84 -15.81
CA ILE A 23 7.17 2.21 -14.90
C ILE A 23 5.99 3.15 -14.68
N LEU A 24 6.22 4.44 -14.48
CA LEU A 24 5.13 5.41 -14.43
C LEU A 24 4.32 5.42 -15.74
N GLU A 25 4.99 5.31 -16.89
CA GLU A 25 4.37 5.15 -18.21
C GLU A 25 3.61 3.80 -18.37
N SER A 26 4.00 2.77 -17.61
CA SER A 26 3.33 1.46 -17.58
C SER A 26 2.08 1.47 -16.70
N ILE A 27 1.91 2.46 -15.82
CA ILE A 27 0.69 2.63 -15.04
C ILE A 27 -0.40 3.22 -15.95
N LYS A 28 -1.57 2.58 -15.92
CA LYS A 28 -2.76 3.01 -16.65
C LYS A 28 -3.89 3.33 -15.70
N TYR A 29 -4.61 4.39 -16.04
CA TYR A 29 -5.80 4.81 -15.34
C TYR A 29 -7.04 4.29 -16.07
N PHE A 30 -7.95 3.66 -15.32
CA PHE A 30 -9.24 3.25 -15.84
C PHE A 30 -10.30 3.34 -14.76
N GLU A 31 -11.31 4.18 -15.01
CA GLU A 31 -12.48 4.37 -14.15
C GLU A 31 -12.15 4.59 -12.66
N GLY A 32 -11.15 5.44 -12.36
CA GLY A 32 -10.76 5.79 -10.98
C GLY A 32 -9.79 4.82 -10.32
N ASN A 33 -9.35 3.77 -11.01
CA ASN A 33 -8.35 2.82 -10.54
C ASN A 33 -7.08 2.86 -11.38
N LEU A 34 -5.97 2.47 -10.77
CA LEU A 34 -4.68 2.35 -11.42
C LEU A 34 -4.33 0.90 -11.65
N PHE A 35 -3.70 0.62 -12.78
CA PHE A 35 -3.28 -0.73 -13.17
C PHE A 35 -1.86 -0.70 -13.71
N GLU A 36 -1.07 -1.71 -13.38
CA GLU A 36 0.25 -1.91 -13.96
C GLU A 36 0.15 -2.76 -15.23
N ASN A 37 0.69 -2.29 -16.35
CA ASN A 37 0.58 -2.92 -17.68
C ASN A 37 1.19 -4.31 -17.82
N HIS A 38 2.23 -4.63 -17.06
CA HIS A 38 2.91 -5.91 -17.14
C HIS A 38 2.18 -6.98 -16.31
N GLN A 39 1.79 -6.64 -15.10
CA GLN A 39 1.20 -7.55 -14.13
C GLN A 39 -0.34 -7.60 -14.21
N ASN A 40 -0.96 -6.62 -14.85
CA ASN A 40 -2.41 -6.39 -14.85
C ASN A 40 -2.98 -6.32 -13.43
N THR A 41 -2.17 -5.81 -12.51
CA THR A 41 -2.49 -5.70 -11.08
C THR A 41 -3.01 -4.31 -10.80
N MET A 42 -4.09 -4.23 -10.03
CA MET A 42 -4.61 -2.96 -9.54
C MET A 42 -3.65 -2.39 -8.47
N LEU A 43 -3.32 -1.11 -8.59
CA LEU A 43 -2.37 -0.41 -7.75
C LEU A 43 -3.04 0.70 -6.94
N TYR A 44 -2.42 1.01 -5.81
CA TYR A 44 -2.55 2.27 -5.12
C TYR A 44 -1.29 3.11 -5.34
N ILE A 45 -1.46 4.42 -5.52
CA ILE A 45 -0.43 5.41 -5.18
C ILE A 45 -0.83 6.00 -3.84
N LEU A 46 0.01 5.85 -2.82
CA LEU A 46 -0.31 6.29 -1.45
C LEU A 46 0.78 7.20 -0.91
N PRO A 47 0.41 8.16 -0.05
CA PRO A 47 1.36 8.75 0.89
C PRO A 47 2.09 7.65 1.65
N ALA A 48 3.41 7.76 1.69
CA ALA A 48 4.26 6.77 2.34
C ALA A 48 4.01 6.66 3.85
N ASP A 49 3.34 7.67 4.43
CA ASP A 49 3.01 7.74 5.84
C ASP A 49 1.80 6.89 6.27
N LEU A 50 0.84 6.66 5.37
CA LEU A 50 -0.38 5.92 5.67
C LEU A 50 -0.10 4.54 6.27
N LEU A 51 0.84 3.77 5.70
CA LEU A 51 1.19 2.45 6.20
C LEU A 51 1.89 2.50 7.56
N GLN A 52 2.70 3.53 7.81
CA GLN A 52 3.30 3.74 9.14
C GLN A 52 2.23 4.08 10.18
N ILE A 53 1.24 4.89 9.80
CA ILE A 53 0.11 5.22 10.67
C ILE A 53 -0.69 3.93 10.97
N ILE A 54 -0.94 3.07 9.99
CA ILE A 54 -1.61 1.77 10.18
C ILE A 54 -0.83 0.89 11.17
N ARG A 55 0.49 0.75 10.99
CA ARG A 55 1.34 -0.04 11.90
C ARG A 55 1.26 0.50 13.34
N ARG A 56 1.38 1.81 13.53
CA ARG A 56 1.28 2.45 14.85
C ARG A 56 -0.09 2.26 15.48
N GLU A 57 -1.16 2.47 14.72
CA GLU A 57 -2.52 2.30 15.23
C GLU A 57 -2.81 0.86 15.62
N LEU A 58 -2.31 -0.12 14.85
CA LEU A 58 -2.37 -1.53 15.23
C LEU A 58 -1.61 -1.77 16.54
N ILE A 59 -0.35 -1.34 16.63
CA ILE A 59 0.47 -1.54 17.83
C ILE A 59 -0.14 -0.88 19.07
N ASN A 60 -0.68 0.33 18.93
CA ASN A 60 -1.35 1.04 20.03
C ASN A 60 -2.64 0.34 20.46
N THR A 61 -3.32 -0.36 19.55
CA THR A 61 -4.61 -1.01 19.84
C THR A 61 -4.43 -2.42 20.42
N VAL A 62 -3.52 -3.23 19.87
CA VAL A 62 -3.40 -4.66 20.23
C VAL A 62 -2.07 -5.02 20.91
N GLY A 63 -1.18 -4.04 21.09
CA GLY A 63 0.16 -4.24 21.61
C GLY A 63 1.16 -4.70 20.54
N LEU A 64 2.44 -4.46 20.82
CA LEU A 64 3.55 -4.69 19.88
C LEU A 64 3.62 -6.14 19.39
N ASN A 65 3.55 -7.11 20.31
CA ASN A 65 3.73 -8.53 19.97
C ASN A 65 2.62 -9.04 19.03
N VAL A 66 1.36 -8.69 19.29
CA VAL A 66 0.24 -9.10 18.45
C VAL A 66 0.32 -8.41 17.09
N ALA A 67 0.56 -7.10 17.06
CA ALA A 67 0.69 -6.34 15.82
C ALA A 67 1.87 -6.82 14.97
N LYS A 68 3.03 -7.13 15.56
CA LYS A 68 4.19 -7.72 14.87
C LYS A 68 3.80 -8.98 14.11
N ASN A 69 3.15 -9.93 14.78
CA ASN A 69 2.75 -11.20 14.16
C ASN A 69 1.71 -10.98 13.05
N LEU A 70 0.71 -10.13 13.29
CA LEU A 70 -0.30 -9.80 12.28
C LEU A 70 0.33 -9.17 11.03
N LEU A 71 1.20 -8.17 11.21
CA LEU A 71 1.85 -7.48 10.11
C LEU A 71 2.75 -8.42 9.31
N TYR A 72 3.53 -9.26 10.01
CA TYR A 72 4.46 -10.21 9.42
C TYR A 72 3.75 -11.28 8.57
N ASP A 73 2.74 -11.95 9.13
CA ASP A 73 2.11 -13.08 8.44
C ASP A 73 1.19 -12.64 7.29
N LEU A 74 0.48 -11.52 7.46
CA LEU A 74 -0.57 -11.11 6.52
C LEU A 74 -0.04 -10.39 5.28
N ASN A 75 1.16 -9.82 5.33
CA ASN A 75 1.75 -9.14 4.18
C ASN A 75 2.56 -10.06 3.26
N GLN A 76 2.75 -11.33 3.62
CA GLN A 76 3.48 -12.29 2.79
C GLN A 76 2.99 -12.31 1.32
N LEU A 77 1.68 -12.18 1.10
CA LEU A 77 1.06 -12.23 -0.24
C LEU A 77 1.59 -11.20 -1.24
N SER A 78 2.15 -10.07 -0.80
CA SER A 78 2.74 -9.08 -1.73
C SER A 78 3.93 -9.64 -2.52
N ALA A 79 4.64 -10.63 -1.99
CA ALA A 79 5.80 -11.20 -2.69
C ALA A 79 5.39 -12.05 -3.89
N ASP A 80 4.26 -12.76 -3.80
CA ASP A 80 3.82 -13.75 -4.78
C ASP A 80 3.71 -13.14 -6.19
N THR A 81 3.05 -11.99 -6.31
CA THR A 81 2.85 -11.32 -7.61
C THR A 81 4.16 -10.85 -8.25
N ILE A 82 5.08 -10.29 -7.45
CA ILE A 82 6.36 -9.78 -7.96
C ILE A 82 7.28 -10.93 -8.38
N ILE A 83 7.29 -12.03 -7.63
CA ILE A 83 8.12 -13.19 -7.96
C ILE A 83 7.55 -13.96 -9.15
N GLN A 84 6.23 -14.10 -9.26
CA GLN A 84 5.62 -14.69 -10.45
C GLN A 84 6.00 -13.93 -11.72
N ASP A 85 5.94 -12.60 -11.68
CA ASP A 85 6.37 -11.74 -12.78
C ASP A 85 7.85 -11.93 -13.13
N ALA A 86 8.72 -12.06 -12.11
CA ALA A 86 10.13 -12.37 -12.32
C ALA A 86 10.33 -13.71 -13.05
N GLU A 87 9.58 -14.73 -12.65
CA GLU A 87 9.62 -16.08 -13.24
C GLU A 87 9.09 -16.09 -14.67
N ASP A 88 8.02 -15.35 -14.96
CA ASP A 88 7.46 -15.19 -16.31
C ASP A 88 8.47 -14.52 -17.26
N MET A 89 9.31 -13.62 -16.73
CA MET A 89 10.44 -13.02 -17.44
C MET A 89 11.66 -13.96 -17.55
N GLY A 90 11.61 -15.10 -16.87
CA GLY A 90 12.61 -16.16 -16.87
C GLY A 90 13.78 -15.91 -15.92
N PHE A 91 13.64 -15.06 -14.91
CA PHE A 91 14.62 -14.95 -13.82
C PHE A 91 14.55 -16.19 -12.91
N LYS A 92 15.67 -16.51 -12.23
CA LYS A 92 15.76 -17.65 -11.29
C LYS A 92 16.67 -17.35 -10.11
N GLY A 93 16.39 -17.98 -8.96
CA GLY A 93 17.25 -17.93 -7.78
C GLY A 93 17.56 -16.51 -7.36
N ILE A 94 18.84 -16.16 -7.23
CA ILE A 94 19.27 -14.82 -6.80
C ILE A 94 18.80 -13.69 -7.75
N GLU A 95 18.54 -13.99 -9.03
CA GLU A 95 17.99 -13.01 -9.98
C GLU A 95 16.56 -12.59 -9.60
N ASN A 96 15.76 -13.51 -9.05
CA ASN A 96 14.41 -13.19 -8.55
C ASN A 96 14.48 -12.25 -7.35
N VAL A 97 15.44 -12.46 -6.45
CA VAL A 97 15.65 -11.58 -5.28
C VAL A 97 16.01 -10.16 -5.72
N ARG A 98 16.93 -10.05 -6.69
CA ARG A 98 17.31 -8.75 -7.26
C ARG A 98 16.14 -8.06 -7.94
N TYR A 99 15.41 -8.79 -8.78
CA TYR A 99 14.21 -8.28 -9.43
C TYR A 99 13.19 -7.76 -8.41
N PHE A 100 12.95 -8.53 -7.35
CA PHE A 100 12.05 -8.14 -6.27
C PHE A 100 12.46 -6.80 -5.64
N PHE A 101 13.72 -6.66 -5.19
CA PHE A 101 14.18 -5.40 -4.60
C PHE A 101 14.20 -4.24 -5.59
N SER A 102 14.48 -4.51 -6.87
CA SER A 102 14.35 -3.52 -7.92
C SER A 102 12.92 -2.99 -8.03
N ILE A 103 11.90 -3.86 -8.09
CA ILE A 103 10.50 -3.43 -8.16
C ILE A 103 10.10 -2.66 -6.90
N MET A 104 10.52 -3.11 -5.70
CA MET A 104 10.25 -2.40 -4.46
C MET A 104 10.86 -0.99 -4.47
N ALA A 105 12.12 -0.84 -4.93
CA ALA A 105 12.76 0.46 -5.07
C ALA A 105 12.00 1.37 -6.06
N LEU A 106 11.59 0.81 -7.20
CA LEU A 106 10.81 1.55 -8.21
C LEU A 106 9.44 1.99 -7.71
N PHE A 107 8.86 1.24 -6.77
CA PHE A 107 7.61 1.56 -6.08
C PHE A 107 7.81 2.48 -4.86
N GLY A 108 9.00 3.06 -4.67
CA GLY A 108 9.27 4.07 -3.65
C GLY A 108 9.57 3.52 -2.25
N TRP A 109 9.76 2.20 -2.12
CA TRP A 109 10.04 1.54 -0.85
C TRP A 109 11.49 1.66 -0.39
N GLY A 110 12.34 2.33 -1.15
CA GLY A 110 13.74 2.55 -0.82
C GLY A 110 14.68 1.56 -1.52
N ASP A 111 15.97 1.79 -1.33
CA ASP A 111 17.05 1.05 -1.97
C ASP A 111 17.38 -0.21 -1.16
N GLY A 112 17.05 -1.37 -1.73
CA GLY A 112 17.35 -2.70 -1.19
C GLY A 112 18.44 -3.47 -1.94
N PHE A 113 19.31 -2.79 -2.71
CA PHE A 113 20.34 -3.47 -3.50
C PHE A 113 21.50 -4.02 -2.67
N ASN A 114 21.65 -3.57 -1.42
CA ASN A 114 22.67 -4.07 -0.53
C ASN A 114 22.15 -5.27 0.26
N PHE A 115 22.28 -6.47 -0.32
CA PHE A 115 21.95 -7.71 0.38
C PHE A 115 23.00 -8.79 0.16
N LYS A 116 23.13 -9.67 1.15
CA LYS A 116 23.93 -10.89 1.11
C LYS A 116 23.07 -12.03 1.59
N PHE A 117 23.06 -13.13 0.85
CA PHE A 117 22.35 -14.34 1.24
C PHE A 117 23.17 -15.54 0.82
N ASP A 118 23.40 -16.44 1.77
CA ASP A 118 24.01 -17.74 1.55
C ASP A 118 22.90 -18.80 1.50
N PRO A 119 22.59 -19.35 0.33
CA PRO A 119 21.57 -20.40 0.20
C PRO A 119 21.92 -21.68 0.93
N GLU A 120 23.19 -21.99 1.22
CA GLU A 120 23.57 -23.24 1.90
C GLU A 120 23.18 -23.16 3.38
N THR A 121 23.69 -22.15 4.08
CA THR A 121 23.38 -21.91 5.49
C THR A 121 22.00 -21.28 5.72
N SER A 122 21.39 -20.75 4.65
CA SER A 122 20.12 -20.02 4.69
C SER A 122 20.18 -18.79 5.61
N THR A 123 21.35 -18.14 5.64
CA THR A 123 21.60 -16.94 6.42
C THR A 123 21.93 -15.76 5.53
N GLY A 124 21.61 -14.56 5.99
CA GLY A 124 21.89 -13.37 5.22
C GLY A 124 21.46 -12.09 5.89
N ASN A 125 21.67 -10.99 5.20
CA ASN A 125 21.17 -9.69 5.60
C ASN A 125 20.77 -8.83 4.38
N VAL A 126 19.82 -7.94 4.60
CA VAL A 126 19.34 -6.93 3.64
C VAL A 126 19.43 -5.58 4.33
N ILE A 127 20.10 -4.63 3.70
CA ILE A 127 20.16 -3.23 4.13
C ILE A 127 19.24 -2.42 3.22
N LEU A 128 18.22 -1.81 3.81
CA LEU A 128 17.32 -0.89 3.12
C LEU A 128 17.67 0.55 3.46
N LYS A 129 18.18 1.27 2.47
CA LYS A 129 18.38 2.72 2.56
C LYS A 129 17.13 3.44 2.11
N ASN A 130 16.87 4.59 2.73
CA ASN A 130 15.75 5.46 2.38
C ASN A 130 14.39 4.78 2.43
N PHE A 131 14.17 3.78 3.28
CA PHE A 131 12.84 3.21 3.49
C PHE A 131 11.83 4.29 3.96
N PRO A 132 10.53 4.22 3.62
CA PRO A 132 9.50 5.15 4.10
C PRO A 132 9.46 5.30 5.62
N ILE A 133 9.56 6.54 6.15
CA ILE A 133 9.56 6.82 7.59
C ILE A 133 8.72 8.05 7.89
N VAL A 134 8.02 8.00 9.01
CA VAL A 134 7.17 9.10 9.51
C VAL A 134 7.55 9.52 10.92
N ASP A 135 8.07 8.59 11.71
CA ASP A 135 8.35 8.79 13.12
C ASP A 135 9.84 8.57 13.36
N GLN A 136 10.59 9.67 13.36
CA GLN A 136 11.92 9.65 13.93
C GLN A 136 11.71 9.60 15.44
N ASN A 137 12.26 8.59 16.11
CA ASN A 137 12.14 8.27 17.55
C ASN A 137 11.10 7.20 17.93
N ALA A 138 10.78 6.27 17.01
CA ALA A 138 10.05 5.06 17.39
C ALA A 138 10.81 4.28 18.47
N LYS A 139 10.09 3.75 19.47
CA LYS A 139 10.70 2.96 20.57
C LYS A 139 11.09 1.53 20.16
N PHE A 140 10.58 1.07 19.02
CA PHE A 140 10.73 -0.29 18.51
C PHE A 140 10.78 -0.27 16.98
N GLN A 141 11.25 -1.37 16.41
CA GLN A 141 11.23 -1.61 14.96
C GLN A 141 9.79 -1.62 14.43
N LEU A 142 9.56 -1.14 13.21
CA LEU A 142 8.22 -0.93 12.67
C LEU A 142 7.91 -1.76 11.43
N HIS A 143 8.91 -2.24 10.69
CA HIS A 143 8.74 -2.78 9.34
C HIS A 143 8.53 -4.31 9.33
N TYR A 144 7.73 -4.81 10.28
CA TYR A 144 7.44 -6.25 10.41
C TYR A 144 6.71 -6.81 9.19
N ASP A 145 5.87 -6.01 8.55
CA ASP A 145 5.21 -6.37 7.31
C ASP A 145 6.21 -6.58 6.17
N PHE A 146 7.20 -5.70 6.04
CA PHE A 146 8.24 -5.86 5.03
C PHE A 146 9.13 -7.08 5.31
N ALA A 147 9.42 -7.37 6.58
CA ALA A 147 10.09 -8.61 6.97
C ALA A 147 9.29 -9.85 6.56
N GLY A 148 7.96 -9.83 6.73
CA GLY A 148 7.05 -10.88 6.26
C GLY A 148 7.09 -11.06 4.75
N ILE A 149 7.03 -9.96 3.98
CA ILE A 149 7.14 -9.97 2.52
C ILE A 149 8.47 -10.63 2.09
N MET A 150 9.60 -10.23 2.69
CA MET A 150 10.90 -10.82 2.37
C MET A 150 10.96 -12.30 2.71
N ALA A 151 10.44 -12.72 3.86
CA ALA A 151 10.41 -14.13 4.23
C ALA A 151 9.65 -14.98 3.21
N ARG A 152 8.50 -14.49 2.73
CA ARG A 152 7.75 -15.15 1.65
C ARG A 152 8.52 -15.18 0.34
N MET A 153 9.15 -14.07 -0.04
CA MET A 153 9.99 -14.01 -1.23
C MET A 153 11.10 -15.07 -1.19
N PHE A 154 11.85 -15.16 -0.09
CA PHE A 154 12.91 -16.16 0.05
C PHE A 154 12.35 -17.60 0.04
N LYS A 155 11.17 -17.82 0.64
CA LYS A 155 10.50 -19.13 0.58
C LYS A 155 10.17 -19.52 -0.86
N ILE A 156 9.63 -18.62 -1.68
CA ILE A 156 9.31 -18.93 -3.09
C ILE A 156 10.60 -19.21 -3.87
N VAL A 157 11.62 -18.35 -3.72
CA VAL A 157 12.83 -18.39 -4.54
C VAL A 157 13.74 -19.58 -4.22
N PHE A 158 13.85 -19.96 -2.95
CA PHE A 158 14.80 -20.98 -2.50
C PHE A 158 14.14 -22.23 -1.92
N ASP A 159 12.80 -22.27 -1.84
CA ASP A 159 12.02 -23.33 -1.18
C ASP A 159 12.41 -23.59 0.27
N LYS A 160 12.82 -22.55 1.01
CA LYS A 160 13.21 -22.65 2.41
C LYS A 160 12.33 -21.79 3.32
N ASP A 161 11.87 -22.36 4.42
CA ASP A 161 11.17 -21.62 5.46
C ASP A 161 12.19 -20.80 6.26
N LEU A 162 12.22 -19.49 6.00
CA LEU A 162 13.14 -18.55 6.63
C LEU A 162 12.39 -17.59 7.54
N PHE A 163 13.05 -17.20 8.63
CA PHE A 163 12.64 -16.08 9.46
C PHE A 163 13.44 -14.84 9.07
N VAL A 164 12.76 -13.70 9.02
CA VAL A 164 13.37 -12.41 8.69
C VAL A 164 13.03 -11.44 9.80
N GLU A 165 14.03 -10.78 10.35
CA GLU A 165 13.85 -9.85 11.47
C GLU A 165 14.53 -8.52 11.18
N GLU A 166 13.80 -7.42 11.40
CA GLU A 166 14.39 -6.08 11.42
C GLU A 166 15.22 -5.91 12.70
N VAL A 167 16.53 -5.74 12.55
CA VAL A 167 17.47 -5.57 13.68
C VAL A 167 17.87 -4.11 13.89
N LEU A 168 17.99 -3.34 12.80
CA LEU A 168 18.17 -1.88 12.81
C LEU A 168 16.99 -1.23 12.10
N CYS A 169 16.55 -0.06 12.57
CA CYS A 169 15.41 0.65 12.02
C CYS A 169 15.65 2.15 12.02
N LYS A 170 15.61 2.78 10.85
CA LYS A 170 15.80 4.23 10.74
C LYS A 170 14.72 5.04 11.48
N SER A 171 13.53 4.48 11.71
CA SER A 171 12.52 5.09 12.59
C SER A 171 12.96 5.18 14.05
N LYS A 172 13.87 4.31 14.52
CA LYS A 172 14.47 4.37 15.86
C LYS A 172 15.65 5.34 15.95
N GLY A 173 16.04 5.97 14.85
CA GLY A 173 17.22 6.82 14.77
C GLY A 173 18.47 6.14 14.21
N ASP A 174 18.39 4.87 13.77
CA ASP A 174 19.48 4.21 13.04
C ASP A 174 19.67 4.87 11.65
N GLU A 175 20.82 4.70 11.00
CA GLU A 175 21.08 5.32 9.69
C GLU A 175 20.21 4.71 8.57
N TYR A 176 19.92 3.42 8.68
CA TYR A 176 19.19 2.60 7.72
C TYR A 176 18.35 1.53 8.44
N CYS A 177 17.52 0.81 7.69
CA CYS A 177 16.88 -0.40 8.21
C CYS A 177 17.72 -1.62 7.80
N GLU A 178 17.99 -2.53 8.72
CA GLU A 178 18.68 -3.79 8.45
C GLU A 178 17.78 -4.96 8.84
N PHE A 179 17.68 -5.94 7.94
CA PHE A 179 16.95 -7.17 8.15
C PHE A 179 17.91 -8.34 8.10
N LYS A 180 17.87 -9.20 9.12
CA LYS A 180 18.63 -10.44 9.13
C LYS A 180 17.73 -11.62 8.80
N ILE A 181 18.31 -12.57 8.07
CA ILE A 181 17.64 -13.75 7.53
C ILE A 181 18.27 -14.97 8.20
N TYR A 182 17.43 -15.87 8.69
CA TYR A 182 17.86 -17.10 9.36
C TYR A 182 16.94 -18.27 9.01
N PRO A 183 17.39 -19.53 9.17
CA PRO A 183 16.49 -20.68 9.19
C PRO A 183 15.38 -20.50 10.23
N MET A 184 14.14 -20.81 9.86
CA MET A 184 13.01 -20.69 10.77
C MET A 184 13.07 -21.71 11.91
N ARG A 185 12.91 -21.24 13.15
CA ARG A 185 12.91 -22.07 14.36
C ARG A 185 11.54 -22.72 14.59
N GLU A 186 11.49 -23.84 15.29
CA GLU A 186 10.23 -24.54 15.59
C GLU A 186 9.22 -23.67 16.36
N GLU A 187 9.69 -22.85 17.29
CA GLU A 187 8.83 -21.90 18.01
C GLU A 187 8.19 -20.85 17.09
N GLU A 188 8.89 -20.45 16.02
CA GLU A 188 8.38 -19.49 15.04
C GLU A 188 7.36 -20.16 14.13
N LYS A 189 7.59 -21.40 13.72
CA LYS A 189 6.62 -22.21 12.97
C LYS A 189 5.30 -22.37 13.73
N GLN A 190 5.37 -22.60 15.05
CA GLN A 190 4.17 -22.70 15.88
C GLN A 190 3.40 -21.38 15.99
N LYS A 191 4.10 -20.24 15.95
CA LYS A 191 3.47 -18.91 15.95
C LYS A 191 2.82 -18.57 14.61
N GLN A 192 3.30 -19.14 13.50
CA GLN A 192 2.73 -19.01 12.16
C GLN A 192 1.48 -19.89 11.96
N ASN A 193 0.43 -19.65 12.74
CA ASN A 193 -0.87 -20.31 12.55
C ASN A 193 -1.95 -19.33 12.04
N LEU A 194 -1.51 -18.23 11.41
CA LEU A 194 -2.41 -17.29 10.74
C LEU A 194 -2.69 -17.67 9.28
N SER A 195 -2.12 -18.78 8.78
CA SER A 195 -2.41 -19.33 7.45
C SER A 195 -3.89 -19.60 7.23
N LYS A 196 -4.64 -19.98 8.26
CA LYS A 196 -6.11 -20.13 8.21
C LYS A 196 -6.87 -18.82 7.92
N TYR A 197 -6.24 -17.68 8.19
CA TYR A 197 -6.76 -16.34 7.88
C TYR A 197 -6.21 -15.79 6.57
N LYS A 198 -5.38 -16.55 5.82
CA LYS A 198 -5.07 -16.28 4.41
C LYS A 198 -6.32 -16.59 3.58
N GLN A 199 -7.42 -15.90 3.86
CA GLN A 199 -8.52 -15.83 2.93
C GLN A 199 -8.03 -15.04 1.74
N THR A 200 -8.01 -15.69 0.59
CA THR A 200 -7.71 -15.05 -0.68
C THR A 200 -8.86 -14.09 -0.92
N VAL A 201 -8.62 -12.80 -0.69
CA VAL A 201 -9.36 -11.75 -1.42
C VAL A 201 -9.31 -12.21 -2.86
N ALA A 202 -10.48 -12.43 -3.47
CA ALA A 202 -10.55 -12.93 -4.83
C ALA A 202 -9.62 -12.06 -5.66
N GLN A 203 -8.79 -12.67 -6.53
CA GLN A 203 -7.92 -11.90 -7.40
C GLN A 203 -8.80 -10.83 -8.05
N VAL A 204 -8.52 -9.56 -7.72
CA VAL A 204 -9.19 -8.44 -8.36
C VAL A 204 -8.96 -8.67 -9.84
N SER A 205 -10.05 -8.89 -10.58
CA SER A 205 -10.00 -9.44 -11.94
C SER A 205 -8.89 -8.77 -12.73
N LYS A 206 -7.90 -9.55 -13.21
CA LYS A 206 -6.84 -9.03 -14.07
C LYS A 206 -7.50 -8.47 -15.31
N LYS A 207 -7.57 -7.14 -15.41
CA LYS A 207 -8.00 -6.44 -16.62
C LYS A 207 -6.75 -6.22 -17.47
N ASP A 208 -6.84 -6.43 -18.78
CA ASP A 208 -5.73 -6.14 -19.67
C ASP A 208 -5.50 -4.63 -19.75
N ALA A 209 -4.56 -4.12 -18.95
CA ALA A 209 -4.35 -2.68 -18.81
C ALA A 209 -3.84 -2.03 -20.09
N LYS A 210 -3.24 -2.81 -21.00
CA LYS A 210 -2.81 -2.32 -22.33
C LYS A 210 -3.98 -1.93 -23.23
N SER A 211 -5.18 -2.45 -22.95
CA SER A 211 -6.39 -2.11 -23.69
C SER A 211 -7.04 -0.80 -23.23
N PHE A 212 -6.59 -0.21 -22.13
CA PHE A 212 -7.18 1.02 -21.62
C PHE A 212 -6.80 2.22 -22.48
N PRO A 213 -7.76 3.11 -22.78
CA PRO A 213 -7.47 4.32 -23.53
C PRO A 213 -6.56 5.25 -22.72
N PRO A 214 -5.71 6.06 -23.39
CA PRO A 214 -5.00 7.15 -22.72
C PRO A 214 -5.98 8.08 -22.00
N PHE A 215 -5.55 8.65 -20.87
CA PHE A 215 -6.34 9.60 -20.11
C PHE A 215 -5.47 10.82 -19.79
N GLU A 216 -5.62 11.86 -20.62
CA GLU A 216 -4.71 13.02 -20.64
C GLU A 216 -4.52 13.67 -19.26
N THR A 217 -5.59 13.77 -18.45
CA THR A 217 -5.50 14.32 -17.09
C THR A 217 -4.59 13.47 -16.19
N PHE A 218 -4.65 12.15 -16.30
CA PHE A 218 -3.77 11.27 -15.56
C PHE A 218 -2.34 11.28 -16.10
N ASP A 219 -2.15 11.37 -17.42
CA ASP A 219 -0.82 11.50 -18.01
C ASP A 219 -0.11 12.77 -17.50
N LYS A 220 -0.83 13.89 -17.42
CA LYS A 220 -0.30 15.13 -16.80
C LYS A 220 -0.01 14.95 -15.31
N PHE A 221 -0.85 14.22 -14.59
CA PHE A 221 -0.65 13.96 -13.17
C PHE A 221 0.56 13.08 -12.89
N ILE A 222 0.79 12.04 -13.69
CA ILE A 222 1.93 11.13 -13.47
C ILE A 222 3.27 11.84 -13.70
N ASP A 223 3.30 12.85 -14.59
CA ASP A 223 4.46 13.73 -14.78
C ASP A 223 4.77 14.60 -13.54
N GLU A 224 3.80 14.81 -12.64
CA GLU A 224 4.02 15.48 -11.35
C GLU A 224 4.69 14.56 -10.30
N ILE A 225 4.78 13.25 -10.59
CA ILE A 225 5.46 12.28 -9.75
C ILE A 225 6.91 12.12 -10.22
N THR A 226 7.85 12.34 -9.31
CA THR A 226 9.28 12.26 -9.58
C THR A 226 9.94 11.21 -8.68
N MET A 227 11.08 10.68 -9.11
CA MET A 227 11.95 9.86 -8.28
C MET A 227 13.31 10.54 -8.16
N ASP A 228 13.82 10.67 -6.93
CA ASP A 228 15.19 11.15 -6.72
C ASP A 228 16.24 10.04 -6.94
N GLU A 229 17.52 10.40 -6.84
CA GLU A 229 18.63 9.50 -7.15
C GLU A 229 18.71 8.28 -6.24
N VAL A 230 18.04 8.35 -5.09
CA VAL A 230 18.09 7.33 -4.05
C VAL A 230 16.79 6.52 -3.96
N GLY A 231 15.94 6.60 -5.00
CA GLY A 231 14.76 5.75 -5.16
C GLY A 231 13.53 6.22 -4.38
N VAL A 232 13.47 7.49 -3.97
CA VAL A 232 12.32 8.03 -3.25
C VAL A 232 11.34 8.67 -4.24
N LEU A 233 10.12 8.12 -4.32
CA LEU A 233 9.01 8.71 -5.06
C LEU A 233 8.44 9.92 -4.34
N LYS A 234 8.20 11.01 -5.07
CA LYS A 234 7.65 12.26 -4.55
C LYS A 234 6.60 12.83 -5.48
N TYR A 235 5.49 13.29 -4.91
CA TYR A 235 4.53 14.14 -5.59
C TYR A 235 4.95 15.61 -5.46
N LYS A 236 5.13 16.29 -6.60
CA LYS A 236 5.56 17.70 -6.68
C LYS A 236 6.83 18.03 -5.88
N GLY A 237 7.73 17.04 -5.75
CA GLY A 237 8.98 17.18 -4.99
C GLY A 237 8.83 17.24 -3.47
N GLU A 238 7.62 17.19 -2.93
CA GLU A 238 7.36 17.39 -1.50
C GLU A 238 6.93 16.10 -0.80
N SER A 239 5.79 15.54 -1.23
CA SER A 239 5.15 14.44 -0.50
C SER A 239 5.70 13.11 -0.95
N ARG A 240 6.28 12.36 0.00
CA ARG A 240 6.78 11.03 -0.28
C ARG A 240 5.63 10.07 -0.59
N LEU A 241 5.77 9.36 -1.70
CA LEU A 241 4.80 8.36 -2.17
C LEU A 241 5.38 6.95 -2.09
N VAL A 242 4.47 5.98 -2.07
CA VAL A 242 4.74 4.57 -2.37
C VAL A 242 3.67 4.04 -3.30
N ILE A 243 4.03 3.05 -4.11
CA ILE A 243 3.10 2.28 -4.93
C ILE A 243 2.92 0.91 -4.27
N LYS A 244 1.68 0.46 -4.12
CA LYS A 244 1.37 -0.85 -3.53
C LYS A 244 0.21 -1.51 -4.26
N ASP A 245 0.25 -2.82 -4.39
CA ASP A 245 -0.84 -3.58 -4.98
C ASP A 245 -2.09 -3.55 -4.07
N VAL A 246 -3.27 -3.49 -4.68
CA VAL A 246 -4.54 -3.41 -3.94
C VAL A 246 -4.81 -4.68 -3.14
N GLN A 247 -4.46 -5.82 -3.73
CA GLN A 247 -4.75 -7.13 -3.15
C GLN A 247 -4.09 -7.31 -1.78
N SER A 248 -2.84 -6.91 -1.60
CA SER A 248 -2.12 -7.09 -0.35
C SER A 248 -2.67 -6.23 0.78
N ILE A 249 -3.00 -4.96 0.51
CA ILE A 249 -3.63 -4.09 1.51
C ILE A 249 -4.99 -4.65 1.90
N ASN A 250 -5.84 -4.99 0.93
CA ASN A 250 -7.17 -5.51 1.19
C ASN A 250 -7.11 -6.85 1.94
N SER A 251 -6.19 -7.74 1.58
CA SER A 251 -5.99 -9.02 2.27
C SER A 251 -5.55 -8.81 3.72
N MET A 252 -4.61 -7.89 3.96
CA MET A 252 -4.21 -7.53 5.31
C MET A 252 -5.39 -6.96 6.11
N VAL A 253 -6.13 -6.00 5.56
CA VAL A 253 -7.28 -5.38 6.23
C VAL A 253 -8.34 -6.42 6.58
N TYR A 254 -8.69 -7.27 5.60
CA TYR A 254 -9.70 -8.31 5.77
C TYR A 254 -9.27 -9.33 6.84
N ALA A 255 -8.05 -9.85 6.75
CA ALA A 255 -7.55 -10.83 7.70
C ALA A 255 -7.42 -10.25 9.12
N VAL A 256 -6.91 -9.03 9.28
CA VAL A 256 -6.89 -8.37 10.60
C VAL A 256 -8.32 -8.16 11.12
N SER A 257 -9.27 -7.78 10.26
CA SER A 257 -10.67 -7.59 10.68
C SER A 257 -11.33 -8.88 11.17
N SER A 258 -10.94 -10.04 10.61
CA SER A 258 -11.42 -11.36 11.06
C SER A 258 -10.88 -11.77 12.44
N ILE A 259 -9.76 -11.16 12.86
CA ILE A 259 -9.10 -11.45 14.14
C ILE A 259 -9.55 -10.45 15.22
N LEU A 260 -9.57 -9.16 14.90
CA LEU A 260 -9.88 -8.07 15.86
C LEU A 260 -11.36 -7.67 15.88
N GLY A 261 -12.14 -8.16 14.92
CA GLY A 261 -13.50 -7.70 14.65
C GLY A 261 -13.54 -6.43 13.80
N ARG A 262 -14.56 -6.33 12.95
CA ARG A 262 -14.78 -5.21 12.01
C ARG A 262 -14.87 -3.86 12.69
N LYS A 263 -15.55 -3.76 13.84
CA LYS A 263 -15.70 -2.50 14.58
C LYS A 263 -14.35 -1.93 15.02
N THR A 264 -13.48 -2.80 15.55
CA THR A 264 -12.12 -2.42 15.97
C THR A 264 -11.28 -2.00 14.78
N MET A 265 -11.28 -2.81 13.71
CA MET A 265 -10.50 -2.52 12.52
C MET A 265 -10.98 -1.25 11.80
N GLY A 266 -12.29 -1.04 11.72
CA GLY A 266 -12.87 0.17 11.16
C GLY A 266 -12.48 1.42 11.94
N ALA A 267 -12.48 1.36 13.28
CA ALA A 267 -12.00 2.47 14.10
C ALA A 267 -10.50 2.77 13.89
N ILE A 268 -9.67 1.73 13.77
CA ILE A 268 -8.24 1.86 13.45
C ILE A 268 -8.05 2.56 12.09
N LEU A 269 -8.67 2.03 11.04
CA LEU A 269 -8.50 2.51 9.67
C LEU A 269 -9.09 3.89 9.43
N TYR A 270 -10.21 4.20 10.09
CA TYR A 270 -10.78 5.54 10.09
C TYR A 270 -9.79 6.57 10.67
N ARG A 271 -9.19 6.27 11.84
CA ARG A 271 -8.15 7.15 12.41
C ARG A 271 -6.91 7.25 11.53
N CYS A 272 -6.56 6.18 10.81
CA CYS A 272 -5.47 6.21 9.83
C CYS A 272 -5.78 7.20 8.71
N GLY A 273 -6.97 7.11 8.11
CA GLY A 273 -7.42 8.04 7.08
C GLY A 273 -7.40 9.50 7.55
N MET A 274 -7.92 9.78 8.76
CA MET A 274 -7.92 11.13 9.33
C MET A 274 -6.52 11.74 9.51
N ARG A 275 -5.52 10.89 9.81
CA ARG A 275 -4.14 11.32 10.09
C ARG A 275 -3.25 11.33 8.86
N THR A 276 -3.70 10.74 7.76
CA THR A 276 -2.95 10.69 6.51
C THR A 276 -2.84 12.10 5.96
N LYS A 277 -1.62 12.54 5.63
CA LYS A 277 -1.39 13.87 5.08
C LYS A 277 -1.29 13.78 3.56
N LEU A 278 -2.35 14.18 2.89
CA LEU A 278 -2.34 14.33 1.44
C LEU A 278 -1.95 15.76 1.07
N PRO A 279 -1.05 15.97 0.10
CA PRO A 279 -0.52 17.29 -0.24
C PRO A 279 -1.60 18.29 -0.68
N PHE A 280 -2.72 17.80 -1.20
CA PHE A 280 -3.81 18.60 -1.76
C PHE A 280 -5.02 18.75 -0.84
N THR A 281 -5.02 18.19 0.37
CA THR A 281 -6.21 18.22 1.27
C THR A 281 -6.16 19.32 2.32
N THR A 282 -5.04 20.03 2.46
CA THR A 282 -4.80 20.97 3.56
C THR A 282 -5.40 22.37 3.35
N GLN A 283 -5.79 22.72 2.12
CA GLN A 283 -6.24 24.08 1.78
C GLN A 283 -7.66 24.12 1.18
N VAL A 284 -8.51 23.16 1.57
CA VAL A 284 -9.87 23.07 1.04
C VAL A 284 -10.78 24.08 1.75
N LYS A 285 -11.23 25.13 1.05
CA LYS A 285 -12.08 26.20 1.63
C LYS A 285 -13.36 26.45 0.85
N THR A 286 -13.40 26.07 -0.42
CA THR A 286 -14.54 26.25 -1.32
C THR A 286 -15.03 24.90 -1.84
N LEU A 287 -16.23 24.88 -2.43
CA LEU A 287 -16.76 23.68 -3.08
C LEU A 287 -15.88 23.24 -4.26
N ASP A 288 -15.26 24.19 -4.97
CA ASP A 288 -14.35 23.88 -6.07
C ASP A 288 -13.05 23.26 -5.55
N ASP A 289 -12.51 23.74 -4.44
CA ASP A 289 -11.36 23.10 -3.78
C ASP A 289 -11.69 21.67 -3.32
N LEU A 290 -12.92 21.46 -2.83
CA LEU A 290 -13.40 20.14 -2.41
C LEU A 290 -13.46 19.20 -3.61
N LYS A 291 -14.09 19.63 -4.70
CA LYS A 291 -14.18 18.85 -5.94
C LYS A 291 -12.80 18.56 -6.54
N ASP A 292 -11.90 19.53 -6.55
CA ASP A 292 -10.52 19.36 -7.01
C ASP A 292 -9.76 18.35 -6.15
N SER A 293 -9.88 18.43 -4.82
CA SER A 293 -9.28 17.45 -3.91
C SER A 293 -9.79 16.04 -4.14
N LEU A 294 -11.10 15.87 -4.32
CA LEU A 294 -11.73 14.59 -4.64
C LEU A 294 -11.33 14.05 -6.02
N SER A 295 -11.19 14.93 -7.01
CA SER A 295 -10.64 14.59 -8.34
C SER A 295 -9.21 14.08 -8.22
N LYS A 296 -8.37 14.74 -7.43
CA LYS A 296 -6.99 14.30 -7.16
C LYS A 296 -6.95 12.95 -6.44
N LEU A 297 -7.82 12.67 -5.47
CA LEU A 297 -7.93 11.32 -4.89
C LEU A 297 -8.18 10.26 -5.97
N SER A 298 -9.00 10.59 -6.97
CA SER A 298 -9.27 9.68 -8.09
C SER A 298 -8.00 9.38 -8.88
N LEU A 299 -7.16 10.39 -9.15
CA LEU A 299 -5.89 10.23 -9.85
C LEU A 299 -4.86 9.39 -9.07
N PHE A 300 -4.97 9.32 -7.75
CA PHE A 300 -4.19 8.41 -6.90
C PHE A 300 -4.70 6.96 -6.91
N GLY A 301 -5.76 6.68 -7.68
CA GLY A 301 -6.37 5.35 -7.79
C GLY A 301 -7.34 5.03 -6.67
N LEU A 302 -7.91 6.03 -6.00
CA LEU A 302 -8.78 5.82 -4.84
C LEU A 302 -10.28 5.74 -5.20
N GLY A 303 -10.60 5.54 -6.49
CA GLY A 303 -11.96 5.50 -7.04
C GLY A 303 -12.45 6.87 -7.53
N ILE A 304 -13.64 6.90 -8.14
CA ILE A 304 -14.23 8.13 -8.70
C ILE A 304 -15.17 8.77 -7.67
N PHE A 305 -14.92 10.03 -7.35
CA PHE A 305 -15.71 10.78 -6.37
C PHE A 305 -16.69 11.75 -7.03
N GLU A 306 -17.88 11.89 -6.45
CA GLU A 306 -18.91 12.84 -6.89
C GLU A 306 -19.64 13.43 -5.67
N VAL A 307 -19.82 14.76 -5.63
CA VAL A 307 -20.61 15.44 -4.59
C VAL A 307 -22.04 15.59 -5.10
N ILE A 308 -22.99 14.85 -4.52
CA ILE A 308 -24.41 14.91 -4.93
C ILE A 308 -25.15 16.04 -4.23
N ASN A 309 -24.86 16.22 -2.94
CA ASN A 309 -25.49 17.24 -2.11
C ASN A 309 -24.41 18.00 -1.34
N ASN A 310 -24.56 19.31 -1.28
CA ASN A 310 -23.68 20.21 -0.55
C ASN A 310 -24.50 21.23 0.24
N ASP A 311 -25.38 20.74 1.11
CA ASP A 311 -25.88 21.55 2.20
C ASP A 311 -24.76 21.67 3.25
N SER A 312 -24.52 22.88 3.74
CA SER A 312 -23.64 23.17 4.88
C SER A 312 -23.82 22.24 6.09
N GLN A 313 -25.01 21.65 6.26
CA GLN A 313 -25.30 20.71 7.35
C GLN A 313 -25.23 19.24 6.94
N ASN A 314 -25.43 18.92 5.65
CA ASN A 314 -25.52 17.57 5.12
C ASN A 314 -24.85 17.49 3.74
N ILE A 315 -23.66 16.90 3.70
CA ILE A 315 -22.91 16.64 2.47
C ILE A 315 -23.02 15.16 2.13
N LYS A 316 -23.31 14.86 0.85
CA LYS A 316 -23.38 13.49 0.34
C LYS A 316 -22.36 13.29 -0.77
N ILE A 317 -21.46 12.32 -0.56
CA ILE A 317 -20.39 11.98 -1.50
C ILE A 317 -20.59 10.55 -2.00
N ILE A 318 -20.59 10.37 -3.32
CA ILE A 318 -20.48 9.05 -3.95
C ILE A 318 -19.00 8.75 -4.15
N LEU A 319 -18.64 7.49 -3.92
CA LEU A 319 -17.41 6.89 -4.36
C LEU A 319 -17.72 5.66 -5.23
N LYS A 320 -17.43 5.74 -6.53
CA LYS A 320 -17.51 4.58 -7.44
C LYS A 320 -16.16 3.89 -7.49
N ASN A 321 -16.19 2.58 -7.73
CA ASN A 321 -14.99 1.76 -7.93
C ASN A 321 -13.98 1.86 -6.77
N SER A 322 -14.44 1.87 -5.51
CA SER A 322 -13.55 1.95 -4.36
C SER A 322 -12.58 0.76 -4.33
N PRO A 323 -11.26 0.99 -4.43
CA PRO A 323 -10.28 -0.11 -4.39
C PRO A 323 -10.27 -0.82 -3.04
N PHE A 324 -10.75 -0.20 -1.95
CA PHE A 324 -10.84 -0.80 -0.62
C PHE A 324 -12.01 -1.78 -0.47
N ALA A 325 -12.96 -1.77 -1.41
CA ALA A 325 -14.13 -2.66 -1.39
C ALA A 325 -14.11 -3.68 -2.54
N ILE A 326 -13.41 -3.38 -3.64
CA ILE A 326 -13.32 -4.27 -4.80
C ILE A 326 -12.55 -5.55 -4.45
N GLY A 327 -13.05 -6.68 -4.95
CA GLY A 327 -12.44 -8.02 -4.82
C GLY A 327 -12.64 -8.69 -3.47
N LEU A 328 -13.21 -7.97 -2.49
CA LEU A 328 -13.55 -8.55 -1.19
C LEU A 328 -14.83 -9.40 -1.29
N PRO A 329 -14.96 -10.45 -0.45
CA PRO A 329 -16.22 -11.16 -0.30
C PRO A 329 -17.36 -10.20 0.04
N THR A 330 -18.60 -10.54 -0.31
CA THR A 330 -19.75 -9.74 0.09
C THR A 330 -19.85 -9.67 1.61
N GLU A 331 -20.05 -8.45 2.11
CA GLU A 331 -20.08 -8.12 3.53
C GLU A 331 -21.48 -7.71 3.99
N ASP A 332 -21.71 -7.88 5.29
CA ASP A 332 -22.90 -7.41 5.99
C ASP A 332 -22.88 -5.90 6.29
N THR A 333 -21.69 -5.30 6.27
CA THR A 333 -21.45 -3.93 6.71
C THR A 333 -20.49 -3.20 5.77
N PRO A 334 -20.63 -1.86 5.62
CA PRO A 334 -19.69 -1.03 4.87
C PRO A 334 -18.27 -1.04 5.44
N ILE A 335 -17.26 -1.00 4.56
CA ILE A 335 -15.85 -1.23 4.91
C ILE A 335 -14.86 -0.17 4.42
N CYS A 336 -15.28 0.89 3.74
CA CYS A 336 -14.38 1.91 3.21
C CYS A 336 -13.91 2.89 4.32
N TRP A 337 -13.47 2.35 5.45
CA TRP A 337 -13.15 3.10 6.67
C TRP A 337 -11.99 4.07 6.50
N VAL A 338 -10.95 3.69 5.73
CA VAL A 338 -9.85 4.60 5.40
C VAL A 338 -10.37 5.80 4.62
N MET A 339 -11.25 5.58 3.63
CA MET A 339 -11.85 6.68 2.86
C MET A 339 -12.74 7.57 3.71
N ALA A 340 -13.56 7.00 4.60
CA ALA A 340 -14.33 7.78 5.56
C ALA A 340 -13.42 8.70 6.41
N GLY A 341 -12.25 8.21 6.83
CA GLY A 341 -11.25 9.00 7.55
C GLY A 341 -10.62 10.11 6.71
N ILE A 342 -10.26 9.83 5.44
CA ILE A 342 -9.70 10.85 4.53
C ILE A 342 -10.75 11.93 4.23
N LEU A 343 -11.99 11.53 3.93
CA LEU A 343 -13.10 12.44 3.70
C LEU A 343 -13.37 13.30 4.94
N HIS A 344 -13.20 12.75 6.16
CA HIS A 344 -13.30 13.54 7.38
C HIS A 344 -12.35 14.74 7.37
N GLN A 345 -11.07 14.50 7.07
CA GLN A 345 -10.07 15.56 7.06
C GLN A 345 -10.39 16.63 6.01
N ILE A 346 -10.74 16.20 4.79
CA ILE A 346 -11.06 17.11 3.67
C ILE A 346 -12.28 17.98 4.03
N ILE A 347 -13.35 17.37 4.54
CA ILE A 347 -14.60 18.08 4.82
C ILE A 347 -14.49 18.94 6.08
N GLN A 348 -13.70 18.51 7.06
CA GLN A 348 -13.36 19.33 8.23
C GLN A 348 -12.69 20.65 7.81
N ASN A 349 -11.77 20.59 6.86
CA ASN A 349 -11.13 21.79 6.31
C ASN A 349 -12.13 22.64 5.53
N TYR A 350 -12.95 22.02 4.67
CA TYR A 350 -13.96 22.70 3.86
C TYR A 350 -14.98 23.48 4.71
N LEU A 351 -15.52 22.86 5.76
CA LEU A 351 -16.56 23.45 6.59
C LEU A 351 -16.01 24.34 7.72
N ASP A 352 -14.70 24.32 7.96
CA ASP A 352 -14.07 24.90 9.16
C ASP A 352 -14.78 24.42 10.46
N LYS A 353 -15.09 23.11 10.52
CA LYS A 353 -15.80 22.47 11.65
C LYS A 353 -14.97 21.36 12.28
N LYS A 354 -14.93 21.34 13.61
CA LYS A 354 -14.16 20.35 14.38
C LYS A 354 -14.86 19.01 14.55
N ILE A 355 -16.19 18.94 14.43
CA ILE A 355 -16.97 17.75 14.76
C ILE A 355 -17.90 17.40 13.62
N LEU A 356 -17.64 16.25 13.00
CA LEU A 356 -18.40 15.69 11.89
C LEU A 356 -18.77 14.24 12.20
N SER A 357 -19.98 13.84 11.81
CA SER A 357 -20.37 12.43 11.70
C SER A 357 -20.24 12.02 10.24
N ILE A 358 -19.47 10.99 9.95
CA ILE A 358 -19.36 10.40 8.61
C ILE A 358 -19.84 8.96 8.69
N LYS A 359 -20.85 8.65 7.87
CA LYS A 359 -21.41 7.31 7.77
C LYS A 359 -21.40 6.87 6.32
N GLU A 360 -20.80 5.72 6.06
CA GLU A 360 -21.00 5.01 4.79
C GLU A 360 -22.35 4.29 4.85
N VAL A 361 -23.30 4.68 3.99
CA VAL A 361 -24.69 4.17 3.99
C VAL A 361 -24.96 3.17 2.87
N GLU A 362 -24.16 3.21 1.81
CA GLU A 362 -24.11 2.21 0.73
C GLU A 362 -22.66 1.85 0.50
N CYS A 363 -22.37 0.59 0.17
CA CYS A 363 -21.01 0.11 -0.07
C CYS A 363 -20.97 -0.99 -1.13
N ILE A 364 -19.97 -0.94 -2.02
CA ILE A 364 -19.74 -1.97 -3.03
C ILE A 364 -19.58 -3.36 -2.37
N ALA A 365 -18.87 -3.42 -1.24
CA ALA A 365 -18.68 -4.66 -0.50
C ALA A 365 -20.00 -5.26 0.03
N THR A 366 -21.03 -4.44 0.24
CA THR A 366 -22.37 -4.89 0.67
C THR A 366 -23.29 -5.25 -0.52
N GLY A 367 -22.73 -5.41 -1.73
CA GLY A 367 -23.46 -5.74 -2.95
C GLY A 367 -24.14 -4.54 -3.64
N LYS A 368 -23.74 -3.30 -3.31
CA LYS A 368 -24.20 -2.09 -4.01
C LYS A 368 -23.31 -1.79 -5.22
N ASP A 369 -23.76 -0.89 -6.09
CA ASP A 369 -23.01 -0.43 -7.28
C ASP A 369 -21.92 0.60 -6.95
N LYS A 370 -22.06 1.28 -5.82
CA LYS A 370 -21.18 2.35 -5.36
C LYS A 370 -21.13 2.41 -3.83
N CYS A 371 -20.19 3.21 -3.34
CA CYS A 371 -20.14 3.63 -1.95
C CYS A 371 -20.77 5.02 -1.80
N VAL A 372 -21.49 5.25 -0.71
CA VAL A 372 -22.14 6.55 -0.44
C VAL A 372 -21.84 6.96 0.99
N PHE A 373 -21.26 8.14 1.16
CA PHE A 373 -20.94 8.74 2.46
C PHE A 373 -21.89 9.90 2.75
N GLU A 374 -22.57 9.83 3.89
CA GLU A 374 -23.35 10.92 4.46
C GLU A 374 -22.54 11.59 5.57
N ILE A 375 -22.30 12.89 5.39
CA ILE A 375 -21.51 13.71 6.30
C ILE A 375 -22.42 14.76 6.92
N ASN A 376 -22.56 14.71 8.24
CA ASN A 376 -23.40 15.62 8.99
C ASN A 376 -22.58 16.42 10.00
N THR A 377 -22.86 17.72 10.11
CA THR A 377 -22.31 18.52 11.21
C THR A 377 -22.97 18.13 12.52
N ILE A 378 -22.19 17.93 13.59
CA ILE A 378 -22.74 17.66 14.91
C ILE A 378 -22.86 19.02 15.63
N LYS A 379 -24.06 19.34 16.14
CA LYS A 379 -24.25 20.52 16.99
C LYS A 379 -23.42 20.32 18.26
N SER A 380 -22.48 21.23 18.50
CA SER A 380 -21.64 21.26 19.71
C SER A 380 -22.43 21.53 20.97
#